data_AF-A0A1A9EZ43-F1
#
_entry.id   AF-A0A1A9EZ43-F1
#
_cell.length_a   1.000
_cell.length_b   1.000
_cell.length_c   1.000
_cell.angle_alpha   90.00
_cell.angle_beta   90.00
_cell.angle_gamma   90.00
#
_symmetry.space_group_name_H-M   'P 1'
#
loop_
_entity.id
_entity.type
_entity.pdbx_description
1 polymer ?
#
loop_
_entity_poly.entity_id
_entity_poly.type
_entity_poly.pdbx_seq_one_letter_code
_entity_poly.pdbx_strand_id
1 'polypeptide(L)'
;MPIYRIEGVTPVIDPSAYVHPTAVLIGDVIVGPGCYVGPNASLRGDFGRLVLEEGANVQDNCVMHGFPGTDTVVEVDGHIGHGAILHGCRVGRNALVGMNAVVMDGAHIGPESIVAANAFVKAGFDCPPRAMLVGSPAQVRRTLSAEEVRWKAEGTAEYHRLTRRCLESMELCEAQTEVEPNRPRCDGGTAKPKYQS
;
A
#
# COMPACT_ATOMS: atom_id res chain seq x y z
N MET A 1 -1.23 17.44 -6.54
CA MET A 1 -1.95 16.15 -6.61
C MET A 1 -2.58 16.01 -7.98
N PRO A 2 -1.97 15.27 -8.92
CA PRO A 2 -2.56 15.00 -10.22
C PRO A 2 -3.73 14.00 -10.08
N ILE A 3 -4.93 14.55 -9.87
CA ILE A 3 -6.21 13.83 -9.78
C ILE A 3 -6.99 14.09 -11.06
N TYR A 4 -7.39 13.03 -11.77
CA TYR A 4 -8.02 13.15 -13.08
C TYR A 4 -9.39 12.48 -13.11
N ARG A 5 -10.35 13.20 -13.68
CA ARG A 5 -11.67 12.68 -14.03
C ARG A 5 -11.63 12.11 -15.45
N ILE A 6 -12.24 10.94 -15.64
CA ILE A 6 -12.48 10.33 -16.94
C ILE A 6 -13.91 9.82 -16.97
N GLU A 7 -14.62 9.99 -18.10
CA GLU A 7 -16.01 9.53 -18.29
C GLU A 7 -17.00 9.98 -17.19
N GLY A 8 -16.75 11.14 -16.59
CA GLY A 8 -17.59 11.68 -15.50
C GLY A 8 -17.28 11.08 -14.12
N VAL A 9 -16.40 10.08 -14.02
CA VAL A 9 -16.01 9.44 -12.76
C VAL A 9 -14.83 10.17 -12.14
N THR A 10 -14.99 10.59 -10.89
CA THR A 10 -13.99 11.34 -10.12
C THR A 10 -13.50 10.49 -8.96
N PRO A 11 -12.18 10.42 -8.71
CA PRO A 11 -11.67 9.79 -7.50
C PRO A 11 -12.31 10.36 -6.23
N VAL A 12 -12.59 9.48 -5.27
CA VAL A 12 -13.12 9.82 -3.94
C VAL A 12 -12.00 9.60 -2.93
N ILE A 13 -11.65 10.64 -2.18
CA ILE A 13 -10.58 10.60 -1.19
C ILE A 13 -11.16 11.09 0.14
N ASP A 14 -11.06 10.26 1.17
CA ASP A 14 -11.45 10.66 2.52
C ASP A 14 -10.55 11.80 3.04
N PRO A 15 -11.10 12.83 3.71
CA PRO A 15 -10.30 13.96 4.20
C PRO A 15 -9.20 13.59 5.22
N SER A 16 -9.30 12.43 5.86
CA SER A 16 -8.29 11.92 6.79
C SER A 16 -7.19 11.10 6.12
N ALA A 17 -7.29 10.83 4.82
CA ALA A 17 -6.27 10.16 4.05
C ALA A 17 -5.19 11.15 3.59
N TYR A 18 -3.95 10.69 3.54
CA TYR A 18 -2.84 11.42 2.94
C TYR A 18 -2.54 10.88 1.53
N VAL A 19 -2.63 11.74 0.52
CA VAL A 19 -2.22 11.43 -0.86
C VAL A 19 -1.09 12.37 -1.26
N HIS A 20 0.09 11.81 -1.54
CA HIS A 20 1.26 12.62 -1.87
C HIS A 20 1.01 13.51 -3.11
N PRO A 21 1.51 14.76 -3.16
CA PRO A 21 1.30 15.67 -4.28
C PRO A 21 1.69 15.15 -5.67
N THR A 22 2.57 14.15 -5.75
CA THR A 22 3.03 13.50 -7.00
C THR A 22 2.35 12.16 -7.30
N ALA A 23 1.49 11.64 -6.43
CA ALA A 23 0.69 10.45 -6.72
C ALA A 23 -0.40 10.77 -7.77
N VAL A 24 -0.61 9.86 -8.72
CA VAL A 24 -1.56 10.01 -9.82
C VAL A 24 -2.78 9.12 -9.57
N LEU A 25 -3.96 9.74 -9.49
CA LEU A 25 -5.25 9.05 -9.32
C LEU A 25 -6.17 9.39 -10.51
N ILE A 26 -6.71 8.37 -11.17
CA ILE A 26 -7.52 8.53 -12.40
C ILE A 26 -8.79 7.69 -12.29
N GLY A 27 -9.97 8.29 -12.46
CA GLY A 27 -11.23 7.55 -12.63
C GLY A 27 -11.84 6.99 -11.35
N ASP A 28 -12.31 5.73 -11.39
CA ASP A 28 -13.00 5.05 -10.27
C ASP A 28 -12.00 4.56 -9.22
N VAL A 29 -11.48 5.51 -8.44
CA VAL A 29 -10.56 5.26 -7.33
C VAL A 29 -11.18 5.76 -6.03
N ILE A 30 -11.24 4.89 -5.03
CA ILE A 30 -11.78 5.19 -3.70
C ILE A 30 -10.68 5.00 -2.67
N VAL A 31 -10.33 6.07 -1.97
CA VAL A 31 -9.34 6.09 -0.90
C VAL A 31 -10.07 6.34 0.43
N GLY A 32 -10.10 5.32 1.29
CA GLY A 32 -10.78 5.33 2.57
C GLY A 32 -10.07 6.12 3.67
N PRO A 33 -10.67 6.16 4.88
CA PRO A 33 -10.16 6.95 6.00
C PRO A 33 -8.76 6.52 6.45
N GLY A 34 -7.92 7.49 6.82
CA GLY A 34 -6.59 7.24 7.37
C GLY A 34 -5.61 6.52 6.42
N CYS A 35 -5.93 6.41 5.13
CA CYS A 35 -5.05 5.80 4.15
C CYS A 35 -3.80 6.66 3.87
N TYR A 36 -2.72 5.98 3.49
CA TYR A 36 -1.50 6.62 2.99
C TYR A 36 -1.26 6.25 1.53
N VAL A 37 -1.09 7.23 0.64
CA VAL A 37 -0.66 7.05 -0.75
C VAL A 37 0.65 7.82 -0.97
N GLY A 38 1.73 7.07 -1.18
CA GLY A 38 3.10 7.59 -1.30
C GLY A 38 3.40 8.30 -2.63
N PRO A 39 4.58 8.94 -2.73
CA PRO A 39 4.98 9.65 -3.94
C PRO A 39 5.03 8.73 -5.16
N ASN A 40 4.60 9.26 -6.29
CA ASN A 40 4.63 8.61 -7.61
C ASN A 40 3.84 7.29 -7.69
N ALA A 41 2.99 6.98 -6.71
CA ALA A 41 2.02 5.90 -6.85
C ALA A 41 1.05 6.24 -8.00
N SER A 42 0.72 5.25 -8.83
CA SER A 42 -0.19 5.38 -9.97
C SER A 42 -1.41 4.47 -9.77
N LEU A 43 -2.54 5.06 -9.40
CA LEU A 43 -3.83 4.37 -9.23
C LEU A 43 -4.73 4.75 -10.39
N ARG A 44 -4.87 3.84 -11.35
CA ARG A 44 -5.62 4.09 -12.58
C ARG A 44 -6.85 3.20 -12.64
N GLY A 45 -7.99 3.75 -12.24
CA GLY A 45 -9.30 3.10 -12.22
C GLY A 45 -10.12 3.43 -13.48
N ASP A 46 -9.53 3.24 -14.66
CA ASP A 46 -10.17 3.52 -15.95
C ASP A 46 -10.79 2.26 -16.61
N PHE A 47 -10.39 1.05 -16.19
CA PHE A 47 -11.08 -0.20 -16.57
C PHE A 47 -11.90 -0.83 -15.45
N GLY A 48 -11.45 -0.69 -14.21
CA GLY A 48 -12.06 -1.31 -13.04
C GLY A 48 -11.93 -0.39 -11.82
N ARG A 49 -12.71 -0.67 -10.79
CA ARG A 49 -12.69 0.14 -9.57
C ARG A 49 -11.47 -0.23 -8.72
N LEU A 50 -10.82 0.79 -8.18
CA LEU A 50 -9.75 0.62 -7.19
C LEU A 50 -10.25 1.07 -5.82
N VAL A 51 -10.13 0.21 -4.82
CA VAL A 51 -10.57 0.52 -3.43
C VAL A 51 -9.43 0.32 -2.46
N LEU A 52 -9.13 1.37 -1.69
CA LEU A 52 -8.32 1.30 -0.48
C LEU A 52 -9.25 1.49 0.71
N GLU A 53 -9.38 0.49 1.56
CA GLU A 53 -10.17 0.56 2.79
C GLU A 53 -9.36 1.21 3.94
N GLU A 54 -10.03 1.45 5.06
CA GLU A 54 -9.49 2.19 6.22
C GLU A 54 -8.06 1.76 6.61
N GLY A 55 -7.19 2.74 6.81
CA GLY A 55 -5.82 2.51 7.29
C GLY A 55 -4.89 1.78 6.32
N ALA A 56 -5.32 1.49 5.10
CA ALA A 56 -4.45 0.89 4.08
C ALA A 56 -3.33 1.85 3.66
N ASN A 57 -2.16 1.32 3.32
CA ASN A 57 -1.07 2.10 2.73
C ASN A 57 -0.64 1.54 1.39
N VAL A 58 -0.47 2.45 0.43
CA VAL A 58 0.13 2.23 -0.89
C VAL A 58 1.38 3.08 -0.98
N GLN A 59 2.53 2.43 -0.95
CA GLN A 59 3.81 3.12 -0.82
C GLN A 59 4.32 3.66 -2.16
N ASP A 60 5.51 4.25 -2.11
CA ASP A 60 6.21 4.90 -3.21
C ASP A 60 6.24 4.04 -4.47
N ASN A 61 5.96 4.65 -5.61
CA ASN A 61 6.02 4.03 -6.95
C ASN A 61 5.16 2.77 -7.13
N CYS A 62 4.18 2.49 -6.27
CA CYS A 62 3.26 1.38 -6.52
C CYS A 62 2.36 1.65 -7.73
N VAL A 63 1.96 0.59 -8.42
CA VAL A 63 0.99 0.65 -9.51
C VAL A 63 -0.24 -0.16 -9.13
N MET A 64 -1.42 0.42 -9.27
CA MET A 64 -2.70 -0.25 -9.06
C MET A 64 -3.59 -0.05 -10.27
N HIS A 65 -4.08 -1.16 -10.81
CA HIS A 65 -4.91 -1.20 -12.01
C HIS A 65 -5.79 -2.47 -11.96
N GLY A 66 -6.61 -2.72 -12.98
CA GLY A 66 -7.43 -3.93 -13.06
C GLY A 66 -7.91 -4.21 -14.49
N PHE A 67 -8.59 -5.34 -14.67
CA PHE A 67 -9.31 -5.65 -15.91
C PHE A 67 -10.69 -4.98 -15.95
N PRO A 68 -11.27 -4.80 -17.16
CA PRO A 68 -12.63 -4.31 -17.32
C PRO A 68 -13.63 -5.03 -16.42
N GLY A 69 -14.39 -4.26 -15.63
CA GLY A 69 -15.45 -4.78 -14.76
C GLY A 69 -14.98 -5.57 -13.53
N THR A 70 -13.69 -5.47 -13.17
CA THR A 70 -13.14 -6.05 -11.94
C THR A 70 -12.83 -4.96 -10.91
N ASP A 71 -12.81 -5.36 -9.64
CA ASP A 71 -12.37 -4.50 -8.55
C ASP A 71 -10.99 -4.95 -8.07
N THR A 72 -10.07 -4.00 -7.92
CA THR A 72 -8.82 -4.21 -7.20
C THR A 72 -8.98 -3.61 -5.82
N VAL A 73 -8.88 -4.43 -4.78
CA VAL A 73 -9.22 -4.01 -3.40
C VAL A 73 -8.06 -4.28 -2.46
N VAL A 74 -7.72 -3.26 -1.68
CA VAL A 74 -6.85 -3.38 -0.51
C VAL A 74 -7.73 -3.17 0.71
N GLU A 75 -7.96 -4.24 1.46
CA GLU A 75 -8.80 -4.19 2.65
C GLU A 75 -8.15 -3.46 3.82
N VAL A 76 -8.92 -3.29 4.91
CA VAL A 76 -8.49 -2.57 6.12
C VAL A 76 -7.09 -2.97 6.56
N ASP A 77 -6.24 -1.97 6.83
CA ASP A 77 -4.84 -2.12 7.23
C ASP A 77 -3.97 -2.91 6.23
N GLY A 78 -4.39 -3.02 4.97
CA GLY A 78 -3.56 -3.59 3.91
C GLY A 78 -2.28 -2.76 3.71
N HIS A 79 -1.16 -3.44 3.49
CA HIS A 79 0.16 -2.83 3.44
C HIS A 79 0.86 -3.15 2.13
N ILE A 80 0.92 -2.19 1.22
CA ILE A 80 1.45 -2.39 -0.13
C ILE A 80 2.82 -1.72 -0.21
N GLY A 81 3.85 -2.56 -0.18
CA GLY A 81 5.27 -2.18 -0.16
C GLY A 81 5.71 -1.47 -1.43
N HIS A 82 6.74 -0.62 -1.29
CA HIS A 82 7.29 0.20 -2.38
C HIS A 82 7.43 -0.56 -3.72
N GLY A 83 6.99 0.05 -4.82
CA GLY A 83 7.15 -0.49 -6.17
C GLY A 83 6.31 -1.75 -6.47
N ALA A 84 5.39 -2.16 -5.60
CA ALA A 84 4.52 -3.29 -5.87
C ALA A 84 3.49 -2.98 -6.97
N ILE A 85 3.06 -4.02 -7.69
CA ILE A 85 2.03 -3.95 -8.73
C ILE A 85 0.83 -4.78 -8.30
N LEU A 86 -0.33 -4.14 -8.21
CA LEU A 86 -1.62 -4.78 -7.96
C LEU A 86 -2.47 -4.69 -9.23
N HIS A 87 -2.92 -5.83 -9.74
CA HIS A 87 -3.73 -5.89 -10.94
C HIS A 87 -4.93 -6.82 -10.73
N GLY A 88 -6.14 -6.28 -10.63
CA GLY A 88 -7.40 -7.03 -10.54
C GLY A 88 -7.50 -7.98 -9.33
N CYS A 89 -6.77 -7.73 -8.25
CA CYS A 89 -6.64 -8.62 -7.09
C CYS A 89 -7.34 -8.08 -5.83
N ARG A 90 -7.59 -8.95 -4.85
CA ARG A 90 -8.04 -8.57 -3.51
C ARG A 90 -6.96 -8.91 -2.47
N VAL A 91 -6.49 -7.88 -1.77
CA VAL A 91 -5.54 -7.99 -0.65
C VAL A 91 -6.32 -7.90 0.65
N GLY A 92 -6.34 -9.00 1.41
CA GLY A 92 -7.14 -9.14 2.61
C GLY A 92 -6.68 -8.27 3.78
N ARG A 93 -7.56 -8.12 4.78
CA ARG A 93 -7.32 -7.31 5.97
C ARG A 93 -5.96 -7.60 6.59
N ASN A 94 -5.22 -6.53 6.91
CA ASN A 94 -3.93 -6.60 7.55
C ASN A 94 -2.89 -7.48 6.79
N ALA A 95 -3.10 -7.78 5.50
CA ALA A 95 -2.09 -8.44 4.68
C ALA A 95 -0.99 -7.45 4.26
N LEU A 96 0.20 -7.99 3.97
CA LEU A 96 1.34 -7.23 3.46
C LEU A 96 1.75 -7.77 2.10
N VAL A 97 1.82 -6.89 1.10
CA VAL A 97 2.45 -7.14 -0.18
C VAL A 97 3.85 -6.53 -0.15
N GLY A 98 4.87 -7.36 -0.22
CA GLY A 98 6.26 -6.92 -0.13
C GLY A 98 6.66 -6.02 -1.29
N MET A 99 7.70 -5.22 -1.07
CA MET A 99 8.24 -4.31 -2.10
C MET A 99 8.56 -5.05 -3.41
N ASN A 100 8.26 -4.41 -4.54
CA ASN A 100 8.43 -4.94 -5.90
C ASN A 100 7.71 -6.28 -6.17
N ALA A 101 6.76 -6.71 -5.32
CA ALA A 101 5.95 -7.87 -5.64
C ALA A 101 4.88 -7.53 -6.69
N VAL A 102 4.45 -8.54 -7.44
CA VAL A 102 3.37 -8.42 -8.43
C VAL A 102 2.25 -9.36 -8.05
N VAL A 103 1.02 -8.85 -7.95
CA VAL A 103 -0.19 -9.62 -7.65
C VAL A 103 -1.16 -9.49 -8.82
N MET A 104 -1.41 -10.63 -9.48
CA MET A 104 -2.18 -10.71 -10.72
C MET A 104 -3.69 -10.88 -10.48
N ASP A 105 -4.44 -10.81 -11.58
CA ASP A 105 -5.89 -10.77 -11.62
C ASP A 105 -6.58 -11.94 -10.96
N GLY A 106 -7.65 -11.65 -10.23
CA GLY A 106 -8.44 -12.63 -9.49
C GLY A 106 -7.68 -13.31 -8.35
N ALA A 107 -6.44 -12.91 -8.06
CA ALA A 107 -5.74 -13.40 -6.88
C ALA A 107 -6.37 -12.81 -5.62
N HIS A 108 -6.51 -13.66 -4.61
CA HIS A 108 -6.97 -13.29 -3.28
C HIS A 108 -5.85 -13.59 -2.29
N ILE A 109 -5.34 -12.54 -1.64
CA ILE A 109 -4.37 -12.67 -0.54
C ILE A 109 -5.14 -12.72 0.77
N GLY A 110 -5.15 -13.87 1.44
CA GLY A 110 -5.86 -14.04 2.71
C GLY A 110 -5.41 -13.04 3.79
N PRO A 111 -6.27 -12.77 4.78
CA PRO A 111 -5.98 -11.79 5.81
C PRO A 111 -4.74 -12.17 6.62
N GLU A 112 -4.02 -11.14 7.07
CA GLU A 112 -2.79 -11.25 7.87
C GLU A 112 -1.65 -12.02 7.17
N SER A 113 -1.75 -12.27 5.87
CA SER A 113 -0.70 -12.92 5.07
C SER A 113 0.40 -11.94 4.65
N ILE A 114 1.58 -12.48 4.38
CA ILE A 114 2.74 -11.72 3.91
C ILE A 114 3.19 -12.30 2.57
N VAL A 115 3.14 -11.49 1.52
CA VAL A 115 3.82 -11.74 0.24
C VAL A 115 5.22 -11.15 0.34
N ALA A 116 6.25 -11.97 0.13
CA ALA A 116 7.62 -11.52 0.21
C ALA A 116 7.98 -10.52 -0.89
N ALA A 117 9.02 -9.73 -0.66
CA ALA A 117 9.57 -8.83 -1.65
C ALA A 117 9.95 -9.59 -2.95
N ASN A 118 9.72 -8.95 -4.10
CA ASN A 118 9.93 -9.52 -5.44
C ASN A 118 9.18 -10.84 -5.73
N ALA A 119 8.14 -11.18 -4.96
CA ALA A 119 7.34 -12.36 -5.27
C ALA A 119 6.34 -12.08 -6.42
N PHE A 120 6.00 -13.10 -7.19
CA PHE A 120 5.01 -13.03 -8.28
C PHE A 120 3.82 -13.93 -7.96
N VAL A 121 2.69 -13.36 -7.58
CA VAL A 121 1.45 -14.10 -7.32
C VAL A 121 0.66 -14.20 -8.62
N LYS A 122 0.48 -15.44 -9.10
CA LYS A 122 -0.21 -15.72 -10.36
C LYS A 122 -1.72 -15.41 -10.30
N ALA A 123 -2.32 -15.24 -11.47
CA ALA A 123 -3.76 -14.98 -11.58
C ALA A 123 -4.59 -16.12 -10.94
N GLY A 124 -5.70 -15.76 -10.31
CA GLY A 124 -6.62 -16.69 -9.64
C GLY A 124 -6.03 -17.42 -8.44
N PHE A 125 -4.87 -16.99 -7.93
CA PHE A 125 -4.28 -17.60 -6.73
C PHE A 125 -5.12 -17.31 -5.51
N ASP A 126 -5.57 -18.34 -4.80
CA ASP A 126 -6.29 -18.19 -3.53
C ASP A 126 -5.35 -18.54 -2.37
N CYS A 127 -5.04 -17.52 -1.57
CA CYS A 127 -4.10 -17.59 -0.46
C CYS A 127 -4.85 -17.81 0.86
N PRO A 128 -4.50 -18.83 1.66
CA PRO A 128 -5.07 -18.97 2.99
C PRO A 128 -4.64 -17.79 3.91
N PRO A 129 -5.38 -17.52 4.99
CA PRO A 129 -4.99 -16.51 5.97
C PRO A 129 -3.65 -16.85 6.63
N ARG A 130 -2.94 -15.82 7.10
CA ARG A 130 -1.65 -15.93 7.82
C ARG A 130 -0.59 -16.72 7.06
N ALA A 131 -0.56 -16.65 5.74
CA ALA A 131 0.43 -17.34 4.92
C ALA A 131 1.65 -16.47 4.63
N MET A 132 2.84 -17.06 4.62
CA MET A 132 4.06 -16.47 4.09
C MET A 132 4.26 -16.96 2.64
N LEU A 133 4.13 -16.07 1.67
CA LEU A 133 4.26 -16.35 0.23
C LEU A 133 5.63 -15.91 -0.26
N VAL A 134 6.32 -16.78 -0.99
CA VAL A 134 7.66 -16.50 -1.50
C VAL A 134 7.84 -17.01 -2.92
N GLY A 135 8.67 -16.33 -3.71
CA GLY A 135 9.13 -16.79 -5.02
C GLY A 135 8.33 -16.28 -6.21
N SER A 136 8.74 -16.74 -7.39
CA SER A 136 8.13 -16.43 -8.68
C SER A 136 8.07 -17.72 -9.53
N PRO A 137 6.89 -18.36 -9.68
CA PRO A 137 5.62 -17.99 -9.04
C PRO A 137 5.63 -18.22 -7.52
N ALA A 138 4.89 -17.39 -6.81
CA ALA A 138 4.79 -17.42 -5.36
C ALA A 138 4.07 -18.68 -4.87
N GLN A 139 4.58 -19.26 -3.81
CA GLN A 139 3.99 -20.41 -3.13
C GLN A 139 3.90 -20.15 -1.63
N VAL A 140 2.92 -20.78 -0.97
CA VAL A 140 2.84 -20.77 0.50
C VAL A 140 4.02 -21.55 1.06
N ARG A 141 4.92 -20.85 1.74
CA ARG A 141 6.10 -21.45 2.38
C ARG A 141 5.77 -22.07 3.73
N ARG A 142 4.94 -21.37 4.49
CA ARG A 142 4.50 -21.70 5.86
C ARG A 142 3.42 -20.74 6.33
N THR A 143 2.81 -21.06 7.48
CA THR A 143 1.98 -20.14 8.25
C THR A 143 2.86 -19.16 9.05
N LEU A 144 2.35 -17.96 9.26
CA LEU A 144 2.94 -16.91 10.07
C LEU A 144 2.66 -17.15 11.55
N SER A 145 3.64 -16.84 12.39
CA SER A 145 3.42 -16.84 13.84
C SER A 145 2.57 -15.62 14.25
N ALA A 146 1.95 -15.69 15.43
CA ALA A 146 1.24 -14.54 15.98
C ALA A 146 2.15 -13.32 16.18
N GLU A 147 3.44 -13.56 16.43
CA GLU A 147 4.45 -12.51 16.56
C GLU A 147 4.73 -11.82 15.23
N GLU A 148 4.84 -12.56 14.13
CA GLU A 148 5.03 -11.96 12.81
C GLU A 148 3.81 -11.13 12.37
N VAL A 149 2.61 -11.58 12.73
CA VAL A 149 1.38 -10.82 12.47
C VAL A 149 1.35 -9.52 13.29
N ARG A 150 1.74 -9.57 14.57
CA ARG A 150 1.86 -8.36 15.42
C ARG A 150 2.92 -7.40 14.90
N TRP A 151 4.11 -7.90 14.57
CA TRP A 151 5.19 -7.11 13.98
C TRP A 151 4.75 -6.38 12.70
N LYS A 152 4.01 -7.07 11.82
CA LYS A 152 3.44 -6.45 10.61
C LYS A 152 2.44 -5.34 10.97
N ALA A 153 1.58 -5.59 11.96
CA ALA A 153 0.56 -4.62 12.39
C ALA A 153 1.23 -3.35 12.97
N GLU A 154 2.29 -3.50 13.77
CA GLU A 154 3.10 -2.38 14.28
C GLU A 154 3.71 -1.57 13.12
N GLY A 155 4.28 -2.25 12.12
CA GLY A 155 4.78 -1.58 10.91
C GLY A 155 3.69 -0.83 10.13
N THR A 156 2.45 -1.29 10.19
CA THR A 156 1.29 -0.61 9.57
C THR A 156 0.83 0.59 10.39
N ALA A 157 0.86 0.49 11.73
CA ALA A 157 0.57 1.60 12.63
C ALA A 157 1.54 2.78 12.44
N GLU A 158 2.79 2.51 12.07
CA GLU A 158 3.74 3.57 11.69
C GLU A 158 3.28 4.35 10.44
N TYR A 159 2.63 3.71 9.48
CA TYR A 159 2.03 4.40 8.33
C TYR A 159 0.78 5.20 8.70
N HIS A 160 -0.03 4.75 9.66
CA HIS A 160 -1.12 5.57 10.20
C HIS A 160 -0.58 6.82 10.89
N ARG A 161 0.52 6.69 11.64
CA ARG A 161 1.19 7.83 12.28
C ARG A 161 1.82 8.75 11.24
N LEU A 162 2.44 8.20 10.20
CA LEU A 162 2.99 8.97 9.09
C LEU A 162 1.89 9.75 8.36
N THR A 163 0.71 9.15 8.14
CA THR A 163 -0.45 9.82 7.54
C THR A 163 -0.81 11.09 8.29
N ARG A 164 -1.00 10.99 9.62
CA ARG A 164 -1.29 12.17 10.46
C ARG A 164 -0.19 13.22 10.39
N ARG A 165 1.07 12.80 10.52
CA ARG A 165 2.22 13.71 10.45
C ARG A 165 2.32 14.42 9.10
N CYS A 166 2.05 13.73 8.00
CA CYS A 166 2.06 14.34 6.68
C CYS A 166 0.95 15.40 6.55
N LEU A 167 -0.27 15.10 7.01
CA LEU A 167 -1.37 16.05 7.02
C LEU A 167 -1.08 17.28 7.90
N GLU A 168 -0.37 17.09 9.01
CA GLU A 168 -0.05 18.15 9.97
C GLU A 168 1.16 19.01 9.58
N SER A 169 2.18 18.41 8.95
CA SER A 169 3.50 19.04 8.87
C SER A 169 4.21 18.92 7.52
N MET A 170 3.64 18.27 6.49
CA MET A 170 4.33 18.16 5.20
C MET A 170 4.11 19.41 4.35
N GLU A 171 5.20 20.05 3.95
CA GLU A 171 5.20 21.22 3.09
C GLU A 171 6.21 21.08 1.95
N LEU A 172 5.92 21.74 0.83
CA LEU A 172 6.88 21.88 -0.27
C LEU A 172 7.94 22.90 0.15
N CYS A 173 9.21 22.52 0.12
CA CYS A 173 10.32 23.39 0.49
C CYS A 173 11.44 23.37 -0.57
N GLU A 174 12.30 24.38 -0.52
CA GLU A 174 13.55 24.40 -1.29
C GLU A 174 14.63 23.58 -0.58
N ALA A 175 15.55 23.03 -1.37
CA ALA A 175 16.68 22.29 -0.83
C ALA A 175 17.67 23.23 -0.13
N GLN A 176 18.07 22.90 1.10
CA GLN A 176 19.19 23.56 1.75
C GLN A 176 20.50 23.25 1.02
N THR A 177 21.38 24.24 0.89
CA THR A 177 22.69 24.10 0.21
C THR A 177 23.80 23.59 1.12
N GLU A 178 23.59 23.60 2.43
CA GLU A 178 24.56 23.19 3.45
C GLU A 178 23.86 22.35 4.54
N VAL A 179 24.63 21.52 5.26
CA VAL A 179 24.11 20.72 6.37
C VAL A 179 24.11 21.54 7.65
N GLU A 180 22.95 21.69 8.28
CA GLU A 180 22.81 22.37 9.57
C GLU A 180 23.67 21.71 10.66
N PRO A 181 24.49 22.46 11.42
CA PRO A 181 25.33 21.93 12.50
C PRO A 181 24.58 21.17 13.62
N ASN A 182 23.25 21.31 13.72
CA ASN A 182 22.38 20.61 14.69
C ASN A 182 21.10 20.08 14.02
N ARG A 183 21.20 19.55 12.79
CA ARG A 183 20.06 19.13 11.98
C ARG A 183 19.10 18.22 12.78
N PRO A 184 17.81 18.58 12.89
CA PRO A 184 16.84 17.73 13.58
C PRO A 184 16.62 16.42 12.82
N ARG A 185 16.25 15.36 13.54
CA ARG A 185 15.77 14.11 12.92
C ARG A 185 14.26 14.12 12.86
N CYS A 186 13.72 13.66 11.73
CA CYS A 186 12.31 13.31 11.65
C CYS A 186 12.01 12.21 12.68
N ASP A 187 10.81 12.26 13.25
CA ASP A 187 10.34 11.20 14.13
C ASP A 187 10.35 9.85 13.39
N GLY A 188 11.20 8.93 13.85
CA GLY A 188 11.46 7.64 13.22
C GLY A 188 10.47 6.54 13.61
N GLY A 189 9.56 6.80 14.54
CA GLY A 189 8.65 5.78 15.06
C GLY A 189 9.30 4.83 16.06
N THR A 190 8.57 3.77 16.38
CA THR A 190 8.92 2.80 17.42
C THR A 190 9.07 1.36 16.90
N ALA A 191 8.53 1.07 15.72
CA ALA A 191 8.66 -0.26 15.10
C ALA A 191 10.12 -0.62 14.81
N LYS A 192 10.48 -1.87 15.06
CA LYS A 192 11.82 -2.41 14.80
C LYS A 192 11.85 -3.25 13.52
N PRO A 193 12.99 -3.29 12.80
CA PRO A 193 13.17 -4.22 11.69
C PRO A 193 12.97 -5.68 12.13
N LYS A 194 12.38 -6.50 11.26
CA LYS A 194 12.05 -7.92 11.55
C LYS A 194 13.25 -8.76 12.01
N TYR A 195 14.45 -8.46 11.52
CA TYR A 195 15.65 -9.21 11.90
C TYR A 195 16.17 -8.83 13.31
N GLN A 196 15.53 -7.85 13.95
CA GLN A 196 15.81 -7.40 15.32
C GLN A 196 14.63 -7.66 16.28
N SER A 197 13.51 -8.17 15.76
CA SER A 197 12.32 -8.56 16.53
C SER A 197 12.40 -10.04 16.89
#